data_AF-A0A969G5T1-F1
#
_entry.id   AF-A0A969G5T1-F1
#
_cell.length_a   1.000
_cell.length_b   1.000
_cell.length_c   1.000
_cell.angle_alpha   90.00
_cell.angle_beta   90.00
_cell.angle_gamma   90.00
#
_symmetry.space_group_name_H-M   'P 1'
#
loop_
_entity.id
_entity.type
_entity.pdbx_description
1 polymer ?
#
loop_
_entity_poly.entity_id
_entity_poly.type
_entity_poly.pdbx_seq_one_letter_code
_entity_poly.pdbx_strand_id
1 'polypeptide(L)'
;MRYTSSAALKIALGQKLGLHLQSIEKWRAIAELGCVPKVGYQYGGLLLHSGIANIGQLAAAQPGPIHRNVLRLQVAHTRRRDLCPSCSEIKGWIKQAQQLVNS
;
A
#
# COMPACT_ATOMS: atom_id res chain seq x y z
N MET A 1 0.68 -5.44 -14.52
CA MET A 1 0.30 -4.21 -15.26
C MET A 1 1.25 -3.09 -14.84
N ARG A 2 2.30 -2.80 -15.62
CA ARG A 2 3.31 -1.78 -15.26
C ARG A 2 2.87 -0.42 -15.80
N TYR A 3 2.33 0.44 -14.96
CA TYR A 3 2.08 1.84 -15.32
C TYR A 3 3.41 2.60 -15.33
N THR A 4 4.14 2.57 -16.45
CA THR A 4 5.29 3.48 -16.67
C THR A 4 4.76 4.87 -17.01
N SER A 5 4.16 5.54 -16.02
CA SER A 5 3.73 6.94 -16.15
C SER A 5 4.94 7.86 -15.98
N SER A 6 5.35 8.50 -17.07
CA SER A 6 6.42 9.52 -17.10
C SER A 6 6.16 10.63 -16.07
N ALA A 7 7.21 11.10 -15.38
CA ALA A 7 7.10 12.19 -14.40
C ALA A 7 6.44 13.45 -14.99
N ALA A 8 6.70 13.75 -16.27
CA ALA A 8 6.07 14.86 -16.98
C ALA A 8 4.55 14.69 -17.11
N LEU A 9 4.06 13.46 -17.36
CA LEU A 9 2.62 13.18 -17.44
C LEU A 9 1.94 13.35 -16.10
N LYS A 10 2.62 13.00 -14.99
CA LYS A 10 2.08 13.17 -13.64
C LYS A 10 1.97 14.64 -13.23
N ILE A 11 2.97 15.45 -13.59
CA ILE A 11 2.95 16.91 -13.37
C ILE A 11 1.82 17.55 -14.19
N ALA A 12 1.72 17.22 -15.48
CA ALA A 12 0.66 17.72 -16.35
C ALA A 12 -0.74 17.32 -15.84
N LEU A 13 -0.89 16.09 -15.34
CA LEU A 13 -2.14 15.63 -14.73
C LEU A 13 -2.47 16.40 -13.44
N GLY A 14 -1.49 16.62 -12.58
CA GLY A 14 -1.66 17.42 -11.34
C GLY A 14 -2.10 18.85 -11.64
N GLN A 15 -1.45 19.50 -12.60
CA GLN A 15 -1.83 20.84 -13.06
C GLN A 15 -3.25 20.86 -13.63
N LYS A 16 -3.62 19.89 -14.47
CA LYS A 16 -4.96 19.80 -15.06
C LYS A 16 -6.07 19.57 -14.03
N LEU A 17 -5.79 18.77 -13.00
CA LEU A 17 -6.77 18.44 -11.96
C LEU A 17 -6.77 19.43 -10.79
N GLY A 18 -5.85 20.39 -10.75
CA GLY A 18 -5.65 21.27 -9.59
C GLY A 18 -5.19 20.52 -8.33
N LEU A 19 -4.54 19.37 -8.50
CA LEU A 19 -4.11 18.49 -7.40
C LEU A 19 -2.61 18.50 -7.22
N HIS A 20 -2.17 18.45 -5.96
CA HIS A 20 -0.76 18.33 -5.63
C HIS A 20 -0.20 16.96 -6.09
N LEU A 21 1.01 16.95 -6.64
CA LEU A 21 1.68 15.74 -7.15
C LEU A 21 1.75 14.62 -6.10
N GLN A 22 1.94 14.98 -4.83
CA GLN A 22 1.97 14.02 -3.72
C GLN A 22 0.64 13.26 -3.56
N SER A 23 -0.49 13.90 -3.84
CA SER A 23 -1.81 13.24 -3.80
C SER A 23 -1.94 12.20 -4.91
N ILE A 24 -1.43 12.49 -6.10
CA ILE A 24 -1.40 11.56 -7.23
C ILE A 24 -0.51 10.36 -6.90
N GLU A 25 0.68 10.60 -6.35
CA GLU A 25 1.58 9.52 -5.91
C GLU A 25 0.97 8.67 -4.80
N LYS A 26 0.28 9.30 -3.83
CA LYS A 26 -0.45 8.61 -2.77
C LYS A 26 -1.53 7.69 -3.35
N TRP A 27 -2.36 8.19 -4.26
CA TRP A 27 -3.42 7.39 -4.88
C TRP A 27 -2.88 6.27 -5.75
N ARG A 28 -1.80 6.52 -6.50
CA ARG A 28 -1.09 5.49 -7.25
C ARG A 28 -0.61 4.37 -6.33
N ALA A 29 0.07 4.70 -5.24
CA ALA A 29 0.57 3.71 -4.30
C ALA A 29 -0.57 2.89 -3.65
N ILE A 30 -1.66 3.53 -3.25
CA ILE A 30 -2.83 2.84 -2.70
C ILE A 30 -3.45 1.89 -3.73
N ALA A 31 -3.63 2.34 -4.97
CA ALA A 31 -4.19 1.53 -6.04
C ALA A 31 -3.29 0.34 -6.39
N GLU A 32 -1.98 0.58 -6.49
CA GLU A 32 -0.99 -0.46 -6.77
C GLU A 32 -0.99 -1.53 -5.67
N LEU A 33 -0.92 -1.14 -4.39
CA LEU A 33 -1.01 -2.08 -3.26
C LEU A 33 -2.36 -2.81 -3.23
N GLY A 34 -3.44 -2.15 -3.63
CA GLY A 34 -4.77 -2.75 -3.72
C GLY A 34 -4.91 -3.82 -4.79
N CYS A 35 -3.97 -3.94 -5.73
CA CYS A 35 -3.93 -5.05 -6.69
C CYS A 35 -3.56 -6.39 -6.04
N VAL A 36 -3.01 -6.39 -4.81
CA VAL A 36 -2.73 -7.63 -4.08
C VAL A 36 -4.07 -8.25 -3.61
N PRO A 37 -4.42 -9.49 -4.01
CA PRO A 37 -5.80 -9.98 -3.92
C PRO A 37 -6.44 -9.94 -2.52
N LYS A 38 -5.68 -10.28 -1.46
CA LYS A 38 -6.21 -10.24 -0.08
C LYS A 38 -5.96 -8.90 0.63
N VAL A 39 -5.26 -7.96 0.01
CA VAL A 39 -5.13 -6.58 0.50
C VAL A 39 -6.33 -5.77 0.02
N GLY A 40 -6.59 -5.80 -1.29
CA GLY A 40 -7.66 -5.06 -1.91
C GLY A 40 -7.64 -3.56 -1.60
N TYR A 41 -8.77 -2.90 -1.86
CA TYR A 41 -8.95 -1.48 -1.55
C TYR A 41 -8.93 -1.19 -0.04
N GLN A 42 -9.35 -2.15 0.79
CA GLN A 42 -9.49 -1.97 2.23
C GLN A 42 -8.16 -1.69 2.94
N TYR A 43 -7.08 -2.37 2.52
CA TYR A 43 -5.81 -2.31 3.24
C TYR A 43 -4.70 -1.56 2.49
N GLY A 44 -4.89 -1.17 1.23
CA GLY A 44 -3.89 -0.39 0.47
C GLY A 44 -3.51 0.93 1.15
N GLY A 45 -4.50 1.64 1.70
CA GLY A 45 -4.27 2.84 2.50
C GLY A 45 -3.51 2.54 3.80
N LEU A 46 -3.86 1.46 4.49
CA LEU A 46 -3.22 1.07 5.75
C LEU A 46 -1.75 0.68 5.54
N LEU A 47 -1.45 -0.08 4.48
CA LEU A 47 -0.09 -0.45 4.10
C LEU A 47 0.75 0.78 3.78
N LEU A 48 0.20 1.74 3.04
CA LEU A 48 0.90 2.98 2.71
C LEU A 48 1.30 3.76 3.97
N HIS A 49 0.37 3.96 4.90
CA HIS A 49 0.68 4.68 6.14
C HIS A 49 1.58 3.87 7.08
N SER A 50 1.65 2.54 6.92
CA SER A 50 2.56 1.65 7.66
C SER A 50 4.02 1.68 7.17
N GLY A 51 4.28 2.37 6.06
CA GLY A 51 5.61 2.54 5.47
C GLY A 51 5.86 1.73 4.20
N ILE A 52 4.85 1.08 3.63
CA ILE A 52 4.98 0.27 2.40
C ILE A 52 4.41 1.05 1.22
N ALA A 53 5.25 1.49 0.30
CA ALA A 53 4.86 2.39 -0.80
C ALA A 53 4.55 1.67 -2.13
N ASN A 54 4.95 0.41 -2.29
CA ASN A 54 4.73 -0.36 -3.53
C ASN A 54 4.78 -1.87 -3.27
N ILE A 55 4.41 -2.66 -4.29
CA ILE A 55 4.34 -4.13 -4.19
C ILE A 55 5.73 -4.74 -3.92
N GLY A 56 6.80 -4.18 -4.49
CA GLY A 56 8.16 -4.67 -4.29
C GLY A 56 8.61 -4.55 -2.83
N GLN A 57 8.31 -3.43 -2.18
CA GLN A 57 8.56 -3.24 -0.75
C GLN A 57 7.75 -4.21 0.10
N LEU A 58 6.49 -4.46 -0.27
CA LEU A 58 5.68 -5.47 0.43
C LEU A 58 6.26 -6.88 0.29
N ALA A 59 6.72 -7.26 -0.90
CA ALA A 59 7.29 -8.57 -1.19
C ALA A 59 8.60 -8.84 -0.41
N ALA A 60 9.39 -7.79 -0.18
CA ALA A 60 10.67 -7.87 0.56
C ALA A 60 10.52 -7.69 2.08
N ALA A 61 9.34 -7.32 2.57
CA ALA A 61 9.18 -6.94 3.96
C ALA A 61 9.07 -8.14 4.91
N GLN A 62 9.48 -7.91 6.16
CA GLN A 62 9.30 -8.87 7.24
C GLN A 62 7.91 -8.70 7.90
N PRO A 63 7.18 -9.78 8.20
CA PRO A 63 5.81 -9.69 8.74
C PRO A 63 5.72 -8.97 10.10
N GLY A 64 6.70 -9.19 10.98
CA GLY A 64 6.69 -8.65 12.35
C GLY A 64 6.68 -7.12 12.41
N PRO A 65 7.66 -6.44 11.78
CA PRO A 65 7.70 -4.97 11.71
C PRO A 65 6.44 -4.35 11.10
N ILE A 66 5.93 -4.90 9.99
CA ILE A 66 4.68 -4.40 9.37
C ILE A 66 3.52 -4.54 10.34
N HIS A 67 3.33 -5.72 10.95
CA HIS A 67 2.22 -5.95 11.87
C HIS A 67 2.25 -4.96 13.05
N ARG A 68 3.44 -4.67 13.60
CA ARG A 68 3.58 -3.68 14.67
C ARG A 68 3.20 -2.26 14.20
N ASN A 69 3.63 -1.86 13.01
CA ASN A 69 3.29 -0.54 12.45
C ASN A 69 1.79 -0.42 12.17
N VAL A 70 1.19 -1.45 11.60
CA VAL A 70 -0.25 -1.53 11.32
C VAL A 70 -1.06 -1.48 12.62
N LEU A 71 -0.66 -2.25 13.64
CA LEU A 71 -1.31 -2.23 14.95
C LEU A 71 -1.24 -0.84 15.60
N ARG A 72 -0.08 -0.19 15.55
CA ARG A 72 0.10 1.17 16.07
C ARG A 72 -0.83 2.17 15.38
N LEU A 73 -0.93 2.10 14.06
CA LEU A 73 -1.80 2.97 13.27
C LEU A 73 -3.28 2.72 13.60
N GLN A 74 -3.70 1.46 13.73
CA GLN A 74 -5.08 1.12 14.06
C GLN A 74 -5.49 1.61 15.45
N VAL A 75 -4.62 1.45 16.45
CA VAL A 75 -4.87 1.98 17.80
C VAL A 75 -4.96 3.50 17.78
N ALA A 76 -4.06 4.17 17.03
CA ALA A 76 -4.03 5.62 16.95
C ALA A 76 -5.24 6.22 16.22
N HIS A 77 -5.70 5.60 15.13
CA HIS A 77 -6.77 6.16 14.28
C HIS A 77 -8.17 5.69 14.65
N THR A 78 -8.34 4.44 15.07
CA THR A 78 -9.67 3.81 15.14
C THR A 78 -10.03 3.36 16.56
N ARG A 79 -9.05 3.33 17.48
CA ARG A 79 -9.16 2.78 18.85
C ARG A 79 -9.68 1.34 18.93
N ARG A 80 -9.76 0.64 17.79
CA ARG A 80 -10.30 -0.71 17.64
C ARG A 80 -9.22 -1.67 17.18
N ARG A 81 -8.75 -2.51 18.11
CA ARG A 81 -7.69 -3.51 17.84
C ARG A 81 -8.20 -4.74 17.12
N ASP A 82 -9.48 -5.03 17.23
CA ASP A 82 -10.14 -6.21 16.67
C ASP A 82 -10.23 -6.17 15.13
N LEU A 83 -10.13 -4.98 14.53
CA LEU A 83 -10.08 -4.78 13.08
C LEU A 83 -8.65 -4.76 12.52
N CYS A 84 -7.64 -5.02 13.35
CA CYS A 84 -6.26 -5.09 12.89
C CYS A 84 -6.04 -6.42 12.16
N PRO A 85 -5.50 -6.40 10.93
CA PRO A 85 -5.14 -7.64 10.24
C PRO A 85 -4.13 -8.42 11.08
N SER A 86 -4.34 -9.72 11.18
CA SER A 86 -3.47 -10.64 11.91
C SER A 86 -2.11 -10.78 11.24
N CYS A 87 -1.12 -11.24 12.00
CA CYS A 87 0.21 -11.53 11.45
C CYS A 87 0.16 -12.61 10.34
N SER A 88 -0.82 -13.53 10.38
CA SER A 88 -1.02 -14.54 9.34
C SER A 88 -1.54 -13.92 8.03
N GLU A 89 -2.46 -12.96 8.12
CA GLU A 89 -2.95 -12.23 6.94
C GLU A 89 -1.82 -11.43 6.28
N ILE A 90 -1.01 -10.73 7.06
CA ILE A 90 0.15 -9.98 6.56
C ILE A 90 1.16 -10.91 5.87
N LYS A 91 1.45 -12.09 6.44
CA LYS A 91 2.27 -13.12 5.77
C LYS A 91 1.66 -13.54 4.43
N GLY A 92 0.35 -13.69 4.37
CA GLY A 92 -0.38 -13.98 3.14
C GLY A 92 -0.20 -12.88 2.09
N TRP A 93 -0.29 -11.62 2.49
CA TRP A 93 -0.07 -10.48 1.59
C TRP A 93 1.36 -10.42 1.05
N ILE A 94 2.35 -10.67 1.89
CA ILE A 94 3.77 -10.72 1.47
C ILE A 94 3.96 -11.84 0.44
N LYS A 95 3.40 -13.03 0.68
CA LYS A 95 3.49 -14.15 -0.28
C LYS A 95 2.82 -13.81 -1.62
N GLN A 96 1.66 -13.16 -1.59
CA GLN A 96 0.96 -12.72 -2.81
C GLN A 96 1.75 -11.62 -3.55
N ALA A 97 2.35 -10.68 -2.83
CA ALA A 97 3.20 -9.66 -3.42
C ALA A 97 4.43 -10.29 -4.10
N GLN A 98 5.07 -11.28 -3.48
CA GLN A 98 6.18 -12.02 -4.09
C GLN A 98 5.76 -12.72 -5.39
N GLN A 99 4.56 -13.30 -5.42
CA GLN A 99 4.02 -13.91 -6.65
C GLN A 99 3.85 -12.88 -7.76
N LEU A 100 3.38 -11.67 -7.44
CA LEU A 100 3.19 -10.59 -8.43
C LEU A 100 4.50 -9.94 -8.90
N VAL A 101 5.55 -9.96 -8.07
CA VAL A 101 6.89 -9.49 -8.47
C VAL A 101 7.58 -10.50 -9.40
N ASN A 102 7.36 -11.78 -9.14
CA ASN A 102 7.99 -12.88 -9.89
C ASN A 102 7.18 -13.31 -11.12
N SER A 103 5.99 -12.75 -11.35
CA SER A 103 5.15 -12.93 -12.54
C SER A 103 5.43 -11.89 -13.61
#